data_AF-A0A7X9FI53-F1
#
_entry.id   AF-A0A7X9FI53-F1
#
_cell.length_a   1.000
_cell.length_b   1.000
_cell.length_c   1.000
_cell.angle_alpha   90.00
_cell.angle_beta   90.00
_cell.angle_gamma   90.00
#
_symmetry.space_group_name_H-M   'P 1'
#
loop_
_entity.id
_entity.type
_entity.pdbx_description
1 polymer ?
#
loop_
_entity_poly.entity_id
_entity_poly.type
_entity_poly.pdbx_seq_one_letter_code
_entity_poly.pdbx_strand_id
1 'polypeptide(L)' 'MDVLPHRPYRRIVFLALALACVPASAAWAHRVNLFAYVDGGRIVTESWFSKSSKVRAGVIEVFDAA' A
#
# COMPACT_ATOMS: atom_id res chain seq x y z
N MET A 1 55.70 -5.38 6.02
CA MET A 1 54.35 -5.98 5.99
C MET A 1 53.40 -4.89 5.52
N ASP A 2 53.21 -4.79 4.20
CA ASP A 2 52.37 -3.75 3.61
C ASP A 2 50.90 -4.06 3.88
N VAL A 3 50.28 -3.20 4.70
CA VAL A 3 48.83 -3.23 4.95
C VAL A 3 48.15 -2.64 3.71
N LEU A 4 47.58 -3.51 2.86
CA LEU A 4 46.83 -3.11 1.67
C LEU A 4 45.74 -2.08 2.01
N PRO A 5 45.64 -0.95 1.27
CA PRO A 5 44.61 0.05 1.49
C PRO A 5 43.24 -0.55 1.18
N HIS A 6 42.37 -0.54 2.18
CA HIS A 6 41.00 -1.01 2.06
C HIS A 6 40.28 -0.06 1.09
N ARG A 7 40.14 -0.46 -0.17
CA ARG A 7 39.52 0.36 -1.22
C ARG A 7 38.11 0.78 -0.75
N PRO A 8 37.90 2.06 -0.38
CA PRO A 8 36.68 2.51 0.28
C PRO A 8 35.45 2.35 -0.63
N TYR A 9 35.69 2.37 -1.94
CA TYR A 9 34.72 2.11 -2.99
C TYR A 9 33.92 0.82 -2.81
N ARG A 10 34.53 -0.25 -2.28
CA ARG A 10 33.80 -1.51 -2.07
C ARG A 10 32.70 -1.34 -1.04
N ARG A 11 32.98 -0.65 0.07
CA ARG A 11 32.00 -0.39 1.13
C ARG A 11 30.89 0.54 0.63
N ILE A 12 31.24 1.56 -0.15
CA ILE A 12 30.29 2.51 -0.73
C ILE A 12 29.34 1.81 -1.70
N VAL A 13 29.85 0.92 -2.57
CA VAL A 13 29.03 0.14 -3.50
C VAL A 13 28.08 -0.80 -2.76
N PHE A 14 28.57 -1.50 -1.72
CA PHE A 14 27.70 -2.35 -0.89
C PHE A 14 26.61 -1.55 -0.17
N LEU A 15 26.93 -0.37 0.35
CA LEU A 15 25.95 0.50 1.01
C LEU A 15 24.89 1.01 0.02
N ALA A 16 25.32 1.42 -1.17
CA ALA A 16 24.43 1.87 -2.23
C ALA A 16 23.49 0.75 -2.70
N LEU A 17 24.01 -0.47 -2.84
CA LEU A 17 23.23 -1.64 -3.22
C LEU A 17 22.22 -2.03 -2.12
N ALA A 18 22.62 -1.97 -0.85
CA ALA A 18 21.72 -2.22 0.28
C ALA A 18 20.60 -1.17 0.35
N LEU A 19 20.92 0.10 0.12
CA LEU A 19 19.93 1.19 0.11
C LEU A 19 18.96 1.09 -1.07
N ALA A 20 19.44 0.66 -2.24
CA ALA A 20 18.61 0.40 -3.41
C ALA A 20 17.66 -0.80 -3.24
N CYS A 21 17.94 -1.68 -2.28
CA CYS A 21 17.14 -2.85 -1.96
C CYS A 21 16.12 -2.59 -0.83
N VAL A 22 16.07 -1.38 -0.26
CA VAL A 22 14.95 -0.95 0.58
C VAL A 22 13.74 -0.88 -0.35
N PRO A 23 12.81 -1.84 -0.29
CA PRO A 23 11.74 -1.91 -1.27
C PRO A 23 10.99 -0.59 -1.27
N ALA A 24 10.72 -0.05 -2.46
CA ALA A 24 9.67 0.93 -2.66
C ALA A 24 8.46 0.34 -1.96
N SER A 25 8.10 0.92 -0.80
CA SER A 25 7.02 0.43 0.05
C SER A 25 5.87 0.09 -0.85
N ALA A 26 5.50 -1.19 -0.91
CA ALA A 26 4.37 -1.62 -1.71
C ALA A 26 3.24 -0.67 -1.34
N ALA A 27 2.83 0.18 -2.29
CA ALA A 27 1.67 1.01 -2.09
C ALA A 27 0.54 0.00 -1.90
N TRP A 28 0.20 -0.28 -0.65
CA TRP A 28 -0.88 -1.17 -0.26
C TRP A 28 -2.15 -0.38 -0.59
N ALA A 29 -2.41 -0.21 -1.88
CA ALA A 29 -3.73 0.08 -2.41
C ALA A 29 -4.56 -1.15 -2.07
N HIS A 30 -4.99 -1.23 -0.81
CA HIS A 30 -5.87 -2.27 -0.34
C HIS A 30 -7.16 -2.13 -1.11
N ARG A 31 -7.32 -2.97 -2.12
CA ARG A 31 -8.54 -3.02 -2.91
C ARG A 31 -9.71 -3.25 -1.95
N VAL A 32 -10.62 -2.30 -1.96
CA VAL A 32 -11.92 -2.37 -1.30
C VAL A 32 -12.95 -2.71 -2.36
N ASN A 33 -13.80 -3.70 -2.08
CA ASN A 33 -15.00 -3.95 -2.86
C ASN A 33 -16.16 -3.31 -2.12
N LEU A 34 -16.95 -2.50 -2.83
CA LEU A 34 -18.16 -1.86 -2.32
C LEU A 34 -19.36 -2.44 -3.07
N PHE A 35 -20.29 -3.02 -2.32
CA PHE A 35 -21.62 -3.39 -2.81
C PHE A 35 -22.61 -2.37 -2.28
N ALA A 36 -23.44 -1.82 -3.15
CA ALA A 36 -24.44 -0.83 -2.80
C ALA A 36 -25.73 -1.09 -3.58
N TYR A 37 -26.87 -0.92 -2.91
CA TYR A 37 -28.20 -1.04 -3.51
C TYR A 37 -29.21 -0.16 -2.76
N VAL A 38 -30.38 0.04 -3.37
CA VAL A 38 -31.50 0.78 -2.78
C VAL A 38 -32.57 -0.21 -2.32
N ASP A 39 -32.98 -0.09 -1.07
CA ASP A 39 -34.09 -0.85 -0.47
C ASP A 39 -35.08 0.14 0.15
N GLY A 40 -36.28 0.25 -0.43
CA GLY A 40 -37.34 1.12 0.10
C GLY A 40 -36.96 2.60 0.27
N GLY A 41 -36.09 3.14 -0.59
CA GLY A 41 -35.58 4.52 -0.48
C GLY A 41 -34.39 4.68 0.48
N ARG A 42 -33.92 3.59 1.10
CA ARG A 42 -32.68 3.55 1.89
C ARG A 42 -31.54 3.01 1.06
N ILE A 43 -30.39 3.68 1.11
CA ILE A 43 -29.14 3.17 0.54
C ILE A 43 -28.52 2.18 1.53
N VAL A 44 -28.32 0.95 1.09
CA VAL A 44 -27.64 -0.09 1.87
C VAL A 44 -26.29 -0.36 1.23
N THR A 45 -25.25 -0.47 2.05
CA THR A 45 -23.88 -0.67 1.58
C THR A 45 -23.14 -1.72 2.38
N GLU A 46 -22.31 -2.51 1.71
CA GLU A 46 -21.32 -3.40 2.32
C GLU A 46 -19.94 -3.17 1.70
N SER A 47 -18.91 -3.15 2.54
CA SER A 47 -17.54 -2.92 2.11
C SER A 47 -16.56 -3.90 2.75
N TRP A 48 -15.72 -4.50 1.91
CA TRP A 48 -14.79 -5.56 2.27
C TRP A 48 -13.45 -5.39 1.57
N PHE A 49 -12.35 -5.61 2.28
CA PHE A 49 -11.03 -5.74 1.67
C PHE A 49 -10.89 -7.10 0.96
N SER A 50 -10.01 -7.20 -0.04
CA SER A 50 -9.77 -8.46 -0.77
C SER A 50 -9.38 -9.66 0.10
N LYS A 51 -8.94 -9.46 1.34
CA LYS A 51 -8.64 -10.52 2.31
C LYS A 51 -9.84 -10.88 3.21
N SER A 52 -11.05 -10.57 2.76
CA SER A 52 -12.33 -10.86 3.45
C SER A 52 -12.49 -10.18 4.81
N SER A 53 -11.69 -9.15 5.13
CA SER A 53 -11.91 -8.32 6.31
C SER A 53 -12.87 -7.18 5.99
N LYS A 54 -13.81 -6.92 6.90
CA LYS A 54 -14.75 -5.79 6.77
C LYS A 54 -13.98 -4.49 6.86
N VAL A 55 -14.35 -3.51 6.03
CA VAL A 55 -13.79 -2.15 6.14
C VAL A 55 -14.27 -1.54 7.46
N ARG A 56 -13.35 -0.94 8.21
CA ARG A 56 -13.63 -0.21 9.45
C ARG A 56 -13.20 1.24 9.25
N ALA A 57 -14.02 2.18 9.73
CA ALA A 57 -13.79 3.62 9.58
C ALA A 57 -13.64 4.09 8.11
N GLY A 58 -14.31 3.41 7.17
CA GLY A 58 -14.44 3.89 5.79
C GLY A 58 -15.47 5.01 5.69
N VAL A 59 -15.24 5.96 4.78
CA VAL A 59 -16.19 7.03 4.45
C VAL A 59 -16.87 6.67 3.13
N ILE A 60 -18.19 6.83 3.07
CA ILE A 60 -18.99 6.65 1.85
C ILE A 60 -19.68 7.98 1.56
N GLU A 61 -19.42 8.53 0.39
CA GLU A 61 -20.09 9.72 -0.11
C GLU A 61 -21.06 9.31 -1.22
N VAL A 62 -22.27 9.87 -1.17
CA VAL A 62 -23.35 9.58 -2.12
C VAL A 62 -23.66 10.86 -2.87
N PHE A 63 -23.72 10.74 -4.19
CA PHE A 63 -24.03 11.85 -5.10
C PHE A 63 -25.29 11.51 -5.90
N ASP A 64 -26.08 12.54 -6.22
CA ASP A 64 -27.16 12.41 -7.19
C ASP A 64 -26.58 12.22 -8.61
N ALA A 65 -27.33 11.57 -9.50
CA ALA A 65 -26.84 11.21 -10.83
C ALA A 65 -26.71 12.42 -11.79
N ALA A 66 -27.35 13.55 -11.47
CA ALA A 66 -27.56 14.72 -12.34
C ALA A 66 -28.48 14.45 -13.56
#